data_AF-A0A2V9NEX0-F1
#
_entry.id   AF-A0A2V9NEX0-F1
#
_cell.length_a   1.000
_cell.length_b   1.000
_cell.length_c   1.000
_cell.angle_alpha   90.00
_cell.angle_beta   90.00
_cell.angle_gamma   90.00
#
_symmetry.space_group_name_H-M   'P 1'
#
loop_
_entity.id
_entity.type
_entity.pdbx_description
1 polymer ?
#
loop_
_entity_poly.entity_id
_entity_poly.type
_entity_poly.pdbx_seq_one_letter_code
_entity_poly.pdbx_strand_id
1 'polypeptide(L)'
;MLRHLIVNADDFGLTSGVNRGIIEAHTHGIVTSTTLMACGAKFQDAVKLASQRPELSVGCHVLLVDTFPLLDIQQVSSLAIANSGNARFRDSLLHFACLAAARRLNEDEVEAEITAQIRKLQTLGIQVSHLDSHKHTHMSPVVFKPMLRAAKKCSSGIERSWHDDARRLRRHHCHRRPDPANISASD
;
A
#
# COMPACT_ATOMS: atom_id res chain seq x y z
N MET A 1 -13.05 24.41 13.84
CA MET A 1 -12.34 23.75 12.73
C MET A 1 -12.63 22.26 12.77
N LEU A 2 -13.00 21.66 11.63
CA LEU A 2 -13.08 20.21 11.51
C LEU A 2 -11.65 19.63 11.43
N ARG A 3 -11.39 18.53 12.15
CA ARG A 3 -10.14 17.78 12.08
C ARG A 3 -10.36 16.56 11.20
N HIS A 4 -9.42 16.29 10.29
CA HIS A 4 -9.43 15.10 9.45
C HIS A 4 -8.42 14.09 10.01
N LEU A 5 -8.85 12.84 10.16
CA LEU A 5 -8.01 11.72 10.57
C LEU A 5 -8.12 10.62 9.50
N ILE A 6 -6.98 10.13 9.05
CA ILE A 6 -6.88 8.94 8.20
C ILE A 6 -6.34 7.82 9.08
N VAL A 7 -7.05 6.71 9.16
CA VAL A 7 -6.59 5.51 9.84
C VAL A 7 -6.24 4.48 8.76
N ASN A 8 -4.94 4.27 8.56
CA ASN A 8 -4.42 3.31 7.59
C ASN A 8 -4.12 1.97 8.28
N ALA A 9 -4.50 0.87 7.63
CA ALA A 9 -4.03 -0.46 8.01
C ALA A 9 -3.02 -0.98 6.97
N ASP A 10 -1.85 -1.37 7.43
CA ASP A 10 -0.74 -1.81 6.57
C ASP A 10 -0.84 -3.30 6.22
N ASP A 11 0.01 -3.76 5.29
CA ASP A 11 0.20 -5.16 4.93
C ASP A 11 -1.03 -5.85 4.27
N PHE A 12 -1.92 -5.10 3.63
CA PHE A 12 -3.01 -5.72 2.87
C PHE A 12 -2.44 -6.54 1.71
N GLY A 13 -2.87 -7.79 1.58
CA GLY A 13 -2.28 -8.77 0.67
C GLY A 13 -1.21 -9.66 1.30
N LEU A 14 -0.84 -9.49 2.57
CA LEU A 14 0.17 -10.34 3.23
C LEU A 14 -0.35 -11.78 3.47
N THR A 15 -1.43 -11.92 4.23
CA THR A 15 -2.09 -13.20 4.52
C THR A 15 -3.61 -13.06 4.46
N SER A 16 -4.34 -14.18 4.34
CA SER A 16 -5.81 -14.16 4.33
C SER A 16 -6.37 -13.75 5.70
N GLY A 17 -5.62 -13.99 6.78
CA GLY A 17 -5.97 -13.50 8.12
C GLY A 17 -5.89 -11.98 8.19
N VAL A 18 -4.77 -11.40 7.73
CA VAL A 18 -4.56 -9.94 7.66
C VAL A 18 -5.62 -9.29 6.77
N ASN A 19 -5.86 -9.83 5.58
CA ASN A 19 -6.88 -9.33 4.66
C ASN A 19 -8.26 -9.27 5.32
N ARG A 20 -8.70 -10.35 5.97
CA ARG A 20 -9.99 -10.38 6.68
C ARG A 20 -10.03 -9.37 7.81
N GLY A 21 -8.96 -9.25 8.60
CA GLY A 21 -8.87 -8.31 9.71
C GLY A 21 -8.98 -6.85 9.26
N ILE A 22 -8.30 -6.47 8.17
CA ILE A 22 -8.38 -5.12 7.59
C ILE A 22 -9.79 -4.81 7.13
N ILE A 23 -10.44 -5.76 6.45
CA ILE A 23 -11.80 -5.59 5.95
C ILE A 23 -12.80 -5.47 7.11
N GLU A 24 -12.65 -6.31 8.13
CA GLU A 24 -13.46 -6.24 9.35
C GLU A 24 -13.29 -4.89 10.07
N ALA A 25 -12.05 -4.41 10.22
CA ALA A 25 -11.74 -3.14 10.86
C ALA A 25 -12.20 -1.92 10.04
N HIS A 26 -12.35 -2.08 8.72
CA HIS A 26 -12.92 -1.06 7.85
C HIS A 26 -14.45 -1.05 7.89
N THR A 27 -15.07 -2.22 7.81
CA THR A 27 -16.54 -2.35 7.76
C THR A 27 -17.19 -2.10 9.12
N HIS A 28 -16.56 -2.51 10.22
CA HIS A 28 -17.11 -2.42 11.58
C HIS A 28 -16.28 -1.55 12.52
N GLY A 29 -15.20 -0.94 12.05
CA GLY A 29 -14.28 -0.15 12.85
C GLY A 29 -14.02 1.25 12.29
N ILE A 30 -12.82 1.75 12.56
CA ILE A 30 -12.42 3.13 12.20
C ILE A 30 -11.42 3.18 11.04
N VAL A 31 -11.05 2.05 10.45
CA VAL A 31 -10.08 2.02 9.34
C VAL A 31 -10.72 2.69 8.12
N THR A 32 -10.06 3.72 7.61
CA THR A 32 -10.53 4.48 6.43
C THR A 32 -9.69 4.20 5.19
N SER A 33 -8.53 3.58 5.37
CA SER A 33 -7.53 3.39 4.32
C SER A 33 -6.70 2.13 4.56
N THR A 34 -6.12 1.58 3.50
CA THR A 34 -5.13 0.50 3.60
C THR A 34 -4.09 0.61 2.50
N THR A 35 -2.95 -0.05 2.67
CA THR A 35 -1.88 -0.11 1.66
C THR A 35 -1.67 -1.56 1.21
N LEU A 36 -1.80 -1.78 -0.11
CA LEU A 36 -1.78 -3.10 -0.73
C LEU A 36 -0.38 -3.49 -1.21
N MET A 37 0.07 -4.66 -0.79
CA MET A 37 1.32 -5.30 -1.17
C MET A 37 1.22 -5.93 -2.56
N ALA A 38 1.83 -5.30 -3.57
CA ALA A 38 1.81 -5.79 -4.96
C ALA A 38 2.47 -7.18 -5.13
N CYS A 39 3.41 -7.54 -4.27
CA CYS A 39 4.06 -8.86 -4.21
C CYS A 39 3.62 -9.69 -2.98
N GLY A 40 2.52 -9.32 -2.33
CA GLY A 40 2.01 -10.05 -1.16
C GLY A 40 1.52 -11.46 -1.53
N ALA A 41 1.70 -12.43 -0.63
CA ALA A 41 1.32 -13.83 -0.88
C ALA A 41 -0.20 -14.02 -1.09
N LYS A 42 -1.01 -13.11 -0.56
CA LYS A 42 -2.48 -13.08 -0.68
C LYS A 42 -2.97 -11.82 -1.41
N PHE A 43 -2.15 -11.33 -2.34
CA PHE A 43 -2.46 -10.19 -3.20
C PHE A 43 -3.79 -10.32 -3.95
N GLN A 44 -4.04 -11.44 -4.63
CA GLN A 44 -5.26 -11.63 -5.43
C GLN A 44 -6.54 -11.61 -4.57
N ASP A 45 -6.45 -12.18 -3.36
CA ASP A 45 -7.54 -12.14 -2.39
C ASP A 45 -7.82 -10.70 -1.95
N ALA A 46 -6.77 -9.93 -1.65
CA ALA A 46 -6.89 -8.52 -1.29
C ALA A 46 -7.49 -7.66 -2.42
N VAL A 47 -7.07 -7.87 -3.67
CA VAL A 47 -7.65 -7.17 -4.84
C VAL A 47 -9.14 -7.45 -4.97
N LYS A 48 -9.57 -8.71 -4.81
CA LYS A 48 -10.99 -9.09 -4.83
C LYS A 48 -11.76 -8.42 -3.69
N LEU A 49 -11.18 -8.38 -2.49
CA LEU A 49 -11.81 -7.75 -1.33
C LEU A 49 -11.93 -6.23 -1.50
N ALA A 50 -10.90 -5.58 -2.05
CA ALA A 50 -10.89 -4.15 -2.35
C ALA A 50 -11.97 -3.77 -3.39
N SER A 51 -12.10 -4.53 -4.47
CA SER A 51 -13.08 -4.22 -5.52
C SER A 51 -14.54 -4.31 -5.05
N GLN A 52 -14.78 -5.04 -3.98
CA GLN A 52 -16.09 -5.15 -3.33
C GLN A 52 -16.38 -4.01 -2.34
N ARG A 53 -15.40 -3.17 -2.00
CA ARG A 53 -15.48 -2.09 -0.99
C ARG A 53 -14.92 -0.78 -1.56
N PRO A 54 -15.64 -0.14 -2.50
CA PRO A 54 -15.18 1.09 -3.16
C PRO A 54 -15.00 2.28 -2.20
N GLU A 55 -15.50 2.20 -0.98
CA GLU A 55 -15.33 3.19 0.10
C GLU A 55 -14.01 3.05 0.87
N LEU A 56 -13.30 1.92 0.75
CA LEU A 56 -11.96 1.73 1.31
C LEU A 56 -10.93 2.41 0.39
N SER A 57 -10.22 3.42 0.90
CA SER A 57 -9.09 3.99 0.15
C SER A 57 -7.92 3.00 0.12
N VAL A 58 -7.34 2.78 -1.06
CA VAL A 58 -6.24 1.82 -1.23
C VAL A 58 -5.00 2.51 -1.78
N GLY A 59 -3.90 2.45 -1.02
CA GLY A 59 -2.56 2.84 -1.45
C GLY A 59 -1.70 1.65 -1.85
N CYS A 60 -0.45 1.92 -2.21
CA CYS A 60 0.55 0.87 -2.49
C CYS A 60 1.51 0.74 -1.31
N HIS A 61 1.60 -0.48 -0.74
CA HIS A 61 2.58 -0.81 0.28
C HIS A 61 3.87 -1.27 -0.39
N VAL A 62 4.81 -0.34 -0.56
CA VAL A 62 6.04 -0.61 -1.32
C VAL A 62 6.91 -1.62 -0.59
N LEU A 63 7.34 -2.65 -1.32
CA LEU A 63 8.19 -3.73 -0.81
C LEU A 63 9.58 -3.66 -1.46
N LEU A 64 10.61 -3.54 -0.63
CA LEU A 64 12.02 -3.53 -1.05
C LEU A 64 12.89 -4.52 -0.26
N VAL A 65 12.29 -5.25 0.68
CA VAL A 65 12.91 -6.22 1.58
C VAL A 65 11.93 -7.38 1.83
N ASP A 66 12.45 -8.53 2.26
CA ASP A 66 11.69 -9.71 2.71
C ASP A 66 10.67 -10.30 1.70
N THR A 67 10.83 -9.97 0.42
CA THR A 67 10.01 -10.49 -0.68
C THR A 67 10.84 -10.60 -1.96
N PHE A 68 10.16 -10.79 -3.09
CA PHE A 68 10.73 -10.86 -4.43
C PHE A 68 10.40 -9.57 -5.20
N PRO A 69 11.35 -9.01 -5.97
CA PRO A 69 11.06 -7.91 -6.88
C PRO A 69 10.07 -8.33 -7.97
N LEU A 70 9.34 -7.36 -8.52
CA LEU A 70 8.57 -7.58 -9.74
C LEU A 70 9.47 -7.58 -10.98
N LEU A 71 10.54 -6.79 -10.95
CA LEU A 71 11.49 -6.70 -12.06
C LEU A 71 12.56 -7.79 -12.01
N ASP A 72 13.07 -8.13 -13.19
CA ASP A 72 14.17 -9.08 -13.34
C ASP A 72 15.45 -8.60 -12.65
N ILE A 73 16.29 -9.53 -12.19
CA ILE A 73 17.54 -9.22 -11.45
C ILE A 73 18.47 -8.24 -12.18
N GLN A 74 18.46 -8.22 -13.52
CA GLN A 74 19.26 -7.31 -14.34
C GLN A 74 18.84 -5.84 -14.19
N GLN A 75 17.58 -5.60 -13.82
CA GLN A 75 17.00 -4.27 -13.64
C GLN A 75 17.06 -3.78 -12.18
N VAL A 76 17.35 -4.68 -11.22
CA VAL A 76 17.32 -4.40 -9.77
C VAL A 76 18.52 -5.01 -9.03
N SER A 77 19.68 -5.07 -9.69
CA SER A 77 20.87 -5.76 -9.20
C SER A 77 21.45 -5.18 -7.89
N SER A 78 21.20 -3.90 -7.61
CA SER A 78 21.58 -3.25 -6.36
C SER A 78 20.65 -3.61 -5.20
N LEU A 79 19.38 -3.97 -5.49
CA LEU A 79 18.33 -4.26 -4.50
C LEU A 79 18.18 -5.76 -4.22
N ALA A 80 18.39 -6.58 -5.23
CA ALA A 80 18.14 -8.01 -5.20
C ALA A 80 19.40 -8.82 -5.45
N ILE A 81 19.33 -10.10 -5.13
CA ILE A 81 20.32 -11.12 -5.48
C ILE A 81 19.64 -12.24 -6.26
N ALA A 82 20.39 -12.89 -7.15
CA ALA A 82 19.95 -14.11 -7.79
C ALA A 82 19.90 -15.25 -6.75
N ASN A 83 18.79 -15.97 -6.69
CA ASN A 83 18.58 -17.12 -5.83
C ASN A 83 17.89 -18.24 -6.62
N SER A 84 18.62 -19.32 -6.92
CA SER A 84 18.08 -20.59 -7.43
C SER A 84 17.06 -20.43 -8.57
N GLY A 85 17.32 -19.50 -9.50
CA GLY A 85 16.47 -19.22 -10.67
C GLY A 85 15.58 -17.97 -10.57
N ASN A 86 15.38 -17.39 -9.39
CA ASN A 86 14.57 -16.17 -9.19
C ASN A 86 15.36 -15.05 -8.50
N ALA A 87 14.97 -13.79 -8.68
CA ALA A 87 15.50 -12.67 -7.91
C ALA A 87 14.82 -12.60 -6.54
N ARG A 88 15.56 -12.32 -5.47
CA ARG A 88 15.01 -12.06 -4.12
C ARG A 88 15.63 -10.80 -3.57
N PHE A 89 14.86 -9.97 -2.89
CA PHE A 89 15.44 -8.86 -2.14
C PHE A 89 16.38 -9.38 -1.07
N ARG A 90 17.40 -8.59 -0.74
CA ARG A 90 18.37 -8.98 0.29
C ARG A 90 17.66 -9.11 1.63
N ASP A 91 17.84 -10.26 2.29
CA ASP A 91 17.19 -10.54 3.55
C ASP A 91 17.79 -9.65 4.65
N SER A 92 16.91 -8.97 5.40
CA SER A 92 17.19 -8.04 6.50
C SER A 92 17.16 -6.54 6.16
N LEU A 93 16.34 -5.83 6.93
CA LEU A 93 16.30 -4.37 7.01
C LEU A 93 17.68 -3.77 7.37
N LEU A 94 18.45 -4.44 8.23
CA LEU A 94 19.79 -3.97 8.60
C LEU A 94 20.73 -3.96 7.40
N HIS A 95 20.70 -5.01 6.59
CA HIS A 95 21.51 -5.09 5.37
C HIS A 95 21.10 -4.00 4.37
N PHE A 96 19.79 -3.82 4.17
CA PHE A 96 19.27 -2.73 3.35
C PHE A 96 19.76 -1.36 3.83
N ALA A 97 19.70 -1.10 5.14
CA ALA A 97 20.18 0.14 5.74
C ALA A 97 21.70 0.34 5.54
N CYS A 98 22.50 -0.71 5.69
CA CYS A 98 23.94 -0.65 5.41
C CYS A 98 24.24 -0.30 3.94
N LEU A 99 23.51 -0.89 2.99
CA LEU A 99 23.68 -0.57 1.56
C LEU A 99 23.26 0.86 1.25
N ALA A 100 22.16 1.32 1.84
CA ALA A 100 21.70 2.70 1.72
C ALA A 100 22.74 3.69 2.25
N ALA A 101 23.27 3.45 3.46
CA ALA A 101 24.30 4.29 4.07
C ALA A 101 25.61 4.30 3.26
N ALA A 102 25.99 3.16 2.69
CA ALA A 102 27.16 3.02 1.82
C ALA A 102 26.93 3.55 0.39
N ARG A 103 25.74 4.11 0.07
CA ARG A 103 25.36 4.56 -1.28
C ARG A 103 25.50 3.48 -2.35
N ARG A 104 25.21 2.23 -1.99
CA ARG A 104 25.29 1.05 -2.87
C ARG A 104 23.94 0.67 -3.47
N LEU A 105 22.88 1.39 -3.13
CA LEU A 105 21.56 1.25 -3.76
C LEU A 105 21.44 2.25 -4.91
N ASN A 106 21.02 1.75 -6.08
CA ASN A 106 20.77 2.58 -7.24
C ASN A 106 19.36 3.16 -7.17
N GLU A 107 19.25 4.49 -7.09
CA GLU A 107 17.96 5.20 -7.00
C GLU A 107 17.05 4.91 -8.21
N ASP A 108 17.61 4.72 -9.40
CA ASP A 108 16.82 4.46 -10.62
C ASP A 108 16.23 3.05 -10.62
N GLU A 109 16.96 2.07 -10.08
CA GLU A 109 16.43 0.71 -9.87
C GLU A 109 15.31 0.71 -8.82
N VAL A 110 15.47 1.47 -7.74
CA VAL A 110 14.42 1.66 -6.72
C VAL A 110 13.17 2.27 -7.34
N GLU A 111 13.34 3.33 -8.13
CA GLU A 111 12.22 3.99 -8.80
C GLU A 111 11.51 3.05 -9.78
N ALA A 112 12.27 2.29 -10.56
CA ALA A 112 11.74 1.34 -11.53
C ALA A 112 10.90 0.25 -10.85
N GLU A 113 11.41 -0.34 -9.77
CA GLU A 113 10.70 -1.37 -9.00
C GLU A 113 9.43 -0.80 -8.34
N ILE A 114 9.51 0.37 -7.70
CA ILE A 114 8.34 1.04 -7.12
C ILE A 114 7.29 1.34 -8.19
N THR A 115 7.73 1.83 -9.35
CA THR A 115 6.85 2.10 -10.50
C THR A 115 6.16 0.82 -10.95
N ALA A 116 6.89 -0.30 -11.07
CA ALA A 116 6.32 -1.59 -11.43
C ALA A 116 5.25 -2.06 -10.43
N GLN A 117 5.49 -1.89 -9.13
CA GLN A 117 4.53 -2.23 -8.07
C GLN A 117 3.26 -1.38 -8.18
N ILE A 118 3.38 -0.06 -8.31
CA ILE A 118 2.23 0.84 -8.49
C ILE A 118 1.44 0.47 -9.75
N ARG A 119 2.12 0.25 -10.88
CA ARG A 119 1.48 -0.09 -12.15
C ARG A 119 0.75 -1.43 -12.07
N LYS A 120 1.29 -2.43 -11.39
CA LYS A 120 0.60 -3.71 -11.16
C LYS A 120 -0.73 -3.54 -10.41
N LEU A 121 -0.81 -2.60 -9.47
CA LEU A 121 -2.09 -2.31 -8.80
C LEU A 121 -3.06 -1.61 -9.76
N GLN A 122 -2.57 -0.61 -10.50
CA GLN A 122 -3.38 0.16 -11.44
C GLN A 122 -3.96 -0.69 -12.59
N THR A 123 -3.22 -1.68 -13.10
CA THR A 123 -3.71 -2.58 -14.17
C THR A 123 -4.88 -3.45 -13.71
N LEU A 124 -5.05 -3.65 -12.40
CA LEU A 124 -6.19 -4.34 -11.80
C LEU A 124 -7.33 -3.40 -11.41
N GLY A 125 -7.27 -2.14 -11.85
CA GLY A 125 -8.31 -1.14 -11.60
C GLY A 125 -8.22 -0.43 -10.24
N ILE A 126 -7.15 -0.68 -9.45
CA ILE A 126 -6.94 0.02 -8.18
C ILE A 126 -6.45 1.44 -8.45
N GLN A 127 -7.23 2.43 -8.00
CA GLN A 127 -6.84 3.84 -7.98
C GLN A 127 -5.93 4.08 -6.77
N VAL A 128 -4.61 3.92 -6.96
CA VAL A 128 -3.63 4.09 -5.87
C VAL A 128 -3.67 5.51 -5.33
N SER A 129 -4.15 5.68 -4.09
CA SER A 129 -4.40 6.99 -3.48
C SER A 129 -3.19 7.59 -2.74
N HIS A 130 -2.32 6.73 -2.21
CA HIS A 130 -1.13 7.10 -1.42
C HIS A 130 -0.10 5.97 -1.44
N LEU A 131 1.10 6.25 -0.90
CA LEU A 131 2.20 5.31 -0.80
C LEU A 131 2.76 5.33 0.63
N ASP A 132 3.15 4.15 1.10
CA ASP A 132 4.01 3.94 2.25
C ASP A 132 4.99 2.80 1.91
N SER A 133 5.69 2.23 2.89
CA SER A 133 6.53 1.07 2.62
C SER A 133 6.69 0.12 3.80
N HIS A 134 6.89 -1.16 3.47
CA HIS A 134 7.13 -2.19 4.45
C HIS A 134 8.41 -1.90 5.23
N LYS A 135 8.32 -2.03 6.56
CA LYS A 135 9.37 -1.70 7.53
C LYS A 135 9.91 -0.26 7.41
N HIS A 136 9.09 0.67 6.93
CA HIS A 136 9.43 2.09 6.80
C HIS A 136 10.71 2.38 5.99
N THR A 137 11.04 1.53 5.02
CA THR A 137 12.21 1.73 4.14
C THR A 137 12.23 3.11 3.44
N HIS A 138 11.07 3.73 3.23
CA HIS A 138 10.90 5.07 2.69
C HIS A 138 11.44 6.20 3.58
N MET A 139 11.77 5.93 4.85
CA MET A 139 12.47 6.89 5.71
C MET A 139 13.91 7.15 5.25
N SER A 140 14.48 6.26 4.44
CA SER A 140 15.78 6.48 3.81
C SER A 140 15.65 7.40 2.59
N PRO A 141 16.46 8.47 2.47
CA PRO A 141 16.41 9.38 1.33
C PRO A 141 16.60 8.70 -0.04
N VAL A 142 17.37 7.59 -0.08
CA VAL A 142 17.60 6.79 -1.29
C VAL A 142 16.35 6.05 -1.77
N VAL A 143 15.32 5.95 -0.92
CA VAL A 143 14.01 5.37 -1.26
C VAL A 143 12.98 6.47 -1.43
N PHE A 144 12.95 7.45 -0.52
CA PHE A 144 11.95 8.51 -0.53
C PHE A 144 11.95 9.30 -1.85
N LYS A 145 13.12 9.68 -2.35
CA LYS A 145 13.22 10.45 -3.61
C LYS A 145 12.71 9.63 -4.80
N PRO A 146 13.20 8.41 -5.07
CA PRO A 146 12.61 7.51 -6.06
C PRO A 146 11.10 7.31 -5.91
N MET A 147 10.61 7.13 -4.69
CA MET A 147 9.19 6.93 -4.42
C MET A 147 8.34 8.12 -4.90
N LEU A 148 8.79 9.36 -4.64
CA LEU A 148 8.11 10.57 -5.14
C LEU A 148 8.14 10.67 -6.68
N ARG A 149 9.26 10.28 -7.31
CA ARG A 149 9.38 10.27 -8.78
C ARG A 149 8.44 9.23 -9.39
N ALA A 150 8.39 8.02 -8.82
CA ALA A 150 7.47 6.96 -9.22
C ALA A 150 6.00 7.36 -9.03
N ALA A 151 5.65 7.99 -7.90
CA ALA A 151 4.32 8.53 -7.65
C ALA A 151 3.92 9.50 -8.76
N LYS A 152 4.76 10.50 -9.04
CA LYS A 152 4.53 11.49 -10.10
C LYS A 152 4.33 10.84 -11.47
N LYS A 153 5.16 9.86 -11.83
CA LYS A 153 5.05 9.09 -13.09
C LYS A 153 3.74 8.29 -13.20
N CYS A 154 3.20 7.83 -12.08
CA CYS A 154 1.99 7.02 -12.04
C CYS A 154 0.71 7.84 -11.85
N SER A 155 0.81 9.07 -11.33
CA SER A 155 -0.30 10.00 -11.16
C SER A 155 -0.68 10.75 -12.45
N SER A 156 0.25 10.97 -13.38
CA SER A 156 0.05 11.76 -14.61
C SER A 156 -0.84 11.10 -15.69
N GLY A 157 -1.62 10.09 -15.32
CA GLY A 157 -2.73 9.54 -16.11
C GLY A 157 -4.09 9.54 -15.40
N ILE A 158 -4.18 10.13 -14.19
CA ILE A 158 -5.27 9.95 -13.22
C ILE A 158 -5.81 11.32 -12.73
N GLU A 159 -5.83 12.33 -13.58
CA GLU A 159 -6.33 13.66 -13.19
C GLU A 159 -7.88 13.72 -13.10
N ARG A 160 -8.59 12.63 -13.44
CA ARG A 160 -10.07 12.59 -13.46
C ARG A 160 -10.75 12.11 -12.17
N SER A 161 -10.06 11.48 -11.21
CA SER A 161 -10.72 10.82 -10.05
C SER A 161 -10.74 11.63 -8.76
N TRP A 162 -9.74 12.50 -8.52
CA TRP A 162 -9.58 13.17 -7.22
C TRP A 162 -10.75 14.10 -6.84
N HIS A 163 -11.38 14.74 -7.82
CA HIS A 163 -12.56 15.58 -7.57
C HIS A 163 -13.81 14.80 -7.15
N ASP A 164 -13.87 13.50 -7.43
CA ASP A 164 -15.03 12.66 -7.09
C ASP A 164 -14.93 12.03 -5.70
N ASP A 165 -13.74 11.71 -5.21
CA ASP A 165 -13.55 11.15 -3.86
C ASP A 165 -13.77 12.18 -2.74
N ALA A 166 -13.34 13.42 -2.95
CA ALA A 166 -13.66 14.53 -2.03
C ALA A 166 -15.18 14.81 -1.96
N ARG A 167 -15.93 14.47 -3.02
CA ARG A 167 -17.40 14.52 -3.01
C ARG A 167 -18.05 13.30 -2.34
N ARG A 168 -17.43 12.11 -2.41
CA ARG A 168 -17.92 10.90 -1.72
C ARG A 168 -17.77 10.96 -0.21
N LEU A 169 -16.62 11.42 0.29
CA LEU A 169 -16.39 11.61 1.74
C LEU A 169 -17.36 12.61 2.37
N ARG A 170 -17.88 13.58 1.59
CA ARG A 170 -18.93 14.52 2.03
C ARG A 170 -20.32 13.89 2.13
N ARG A 171 -20.60 12.77 1.45
CA ARG A 171 -21.95 12.15 1.43
C ARG A 171 -22.18 11.13 2.55
N HIS A 172 -21.12 10.56 3.13
CA HIS A 172 -21.25 9.50 4.14
C HIS A 172 -21.18 9.99 5.60
N HIS A 173 -21.07 11.30 5.84
CA HIS A 173 -21.12 11.88 7.20
C HIS A 173 -22.55 12.03 7.78
N CYS A 174 -23.43 11.08 7.47
CA CYS A 174 -24.69 10.91 8.19
C CYS A 174 -24.90 9.42 8.50
N HIS A 175 -24.01 8.85 9.32
CA HIS A 175 -24.37 7.67 10.10
C HIS A 175 -24.79 8.14 11.48
N ARG A 176 -26.11 8.02 11.69
CA ARG A 176 -26.79 8.16 12.96
C ARG A 176 -26.04 7.35 14.00
N ARG A 177 -25.66 7.98 15.11
CA ARG A 177 -25.29 7.26 16.32
C ARG A 177 -26.46 6.32 16.68
N PRO A 178 -26.20 5.07 17.08
CA PRO A 178 -27.22 4.28 17.76
C PRO A 178 -27.66 5.04 19.01
N ASP A 179 -28.97 5.18 19.20
CA ASP A 179 -29.56 5.79 20.37
C ASP A 179 -29.28 4.90 21.60
N PRO A 180 -28.64 5.40 22.67
CA PRO A 180 -28.37 4.61 23.87
C PRO A 180 -29.66 4.19 24.63
N ALA A 181 -30.85 4.61 24.19
CA ALA A 181 -32.12 4.30 24.83
C ALA A 181 -32.69 2.89 24.54
N ASN A 182 -32.06 2.05 23.70
CA ASN A 182 -32.65 0.76 23.30
C ASN A 182 -31.93 -0.49 23.86
N ILE A 183 -31.34 -0.38 25.05
CA ILE A 183 -31.00 -1.53 25.88
C ILE A 183 -32.10 -1.66 26.94
N SER A 184 -33.29 -2.10 26.53
CA SER A 184 -34.30 -2.58 27.47
C SER A 184 -34.11 -4.07 27.66
N ALA A 185 -33.92 -4.45 28.92
CA ALA A 185 -33.96 -5.82 29.40
C ALA A 185 -35.22 -6.55 28.92
N SER A 186 -35.07 -7.80 28.54
CA SER A 186 -36.11 -8.83 28.62
C SER A 186 -35.44 -10.20 28.66
N ASP A 187 -35.50 -10.79 29.86
CA ASP A 187 -35.49 -12.20 30.27
C ASP A 187 -34.44 -13.17 29.72
#